data_AF-A0A931XKF7-F1
#
_entry.id   AF-A0A931XKF7-F1
#
_cell.length_a   1.000
_cell.length_b   1.000
_cell.length_c   1.000
_cell.angle_alpha   90.00
_cell.angle_beta   90.00
_cell.angle_gamma   90.00
#
_symmetry.space_group_name_H-M   'P 1'
#
loop_
_entity.id
_entity.type
_entity.pdbx_description
1 polymer ?
#
loop_
_entity_poly.entity_id
_entity_poly.type
_entity_poly.pdbx_seq_one_letter_code
_entity_poly.pdbx_strand_id
1 'polypeptide(L)'
;MSEIEVPRPDRRDVLRTPLAAVERMRALAADERHDEEIADILNAEGMRTGRGLRWNTWAVRWTRKRERICRVAPDRPRRELLPDRYPDGRYSVAGAAKRFGVRLDMVRAWIECGLVKGERKDFQAHRRVWPPRGCSAWWPR
;
A
#
# COMPACT_ATOMS: atom_id res chain seq x y z
N MET A 1 -4.23 -35.37 -34.59
CA MET A 1 -3.54 -34.93 -33.36
C MET A 1 -3.48 -33.42 -33.44
N SER A 2 -4.25 -32.72 -32.59
CA SER A 2 -4.38 -31.27 -32.69
C SER A 2 -3.10 -30.58 -32.22
N GLU A 3 -2.56 -29.73 -33.07
CA GLU A 3 -1.39 -28.89 -32.82
C GLU A 3 -1.76 -27.82 -31.78
N ILE A 4 -1.01 -27.77 -30.68
CA ILE A 4 -1.18 -26.76 -29.63
C ILE A 4 -0.19 -25.65 -29.93
N GLU A 5 -0.67 -24.59 -30.58
CA GLU A 5 0.10 -23.35 -30.71
C GLU A 5 0.12 -22.63 -29.35
N VAL A 6 1.26 -22.70 -28.65
CA VAL A 6 1.48 -21.91 -27.43
C VAL A 6 2.24 -20.63 -27.80
N PRO A 7 1.62 -19.43 -27.66
CA PRO A 7 2.32 -18.19 -27.92
C PRO A 7 3.52 -18.02 -26.99
N ARG A 8 4.62 -17.47 -27.51
CA ARG A 8 5.82 -17.20 -26.71
C ARG A 8 5.45 -16.28 -25.52
N PRO A 9 5.65 -16.72 -24.27
CA PRO A 9 5.24 -15.94 -23.11
C PRO A 9 6.04 -14.64 -23.00
N ASP A 10 5.36 -13.54 -22.67
CA ASP A 10 6.01 -12.26 -22.43
C ASP A 10 6.88 -12.35 -21.17
N ARG A 11 7.94 -11.56 -21.10
CA ARG A 11 8.84 -11.53 -19.93
C ARG A 11 8.07 -11.23 -18.63
N ARG A 12 6.96 -10.49 -18.71
CA ARG A 12 6.05 -10.22 -17.58
C ARG A 12 5.29 -11.45 -17.13
N ASP A 13 4.92 -12.34 -18.04
CA ASP A 13 4.21 -13.59 -17.73
C ASP A 13 5.14 -14.58 -17.01
N VAL A 14 6.40 -14.65 -17.44
CA VAL A 14 7.44 -15.46 -16.78
C VAL A 14 7.72 -15.00 -15.35
N LEU A 15 7.65 -13.68 -15.11
CA LEU A 15 7.90 -13.08 -13.79
C LEU A 15 6.64 -13.01 -12.92
N ARG A 16 5.48 -13.43 -13.44
CA ARG A 16 4.22 -13.40 -12.72
C ARG A 16 4.27 -14.40 -11.57
N THR A 17 3.75 -14.01 -10.42
CA THR A 17 3.59 -14.95 -9.30
C THR A 17 2.70 -16.11 -9.76
N PRO A 18 3.07 -17.38 -9.50
CA PRO A 18 2.24 -18.52 -9.84
C PRO A 18 0.83 -18.37 -9.28
N LEU A 19 -0.19 -18.72 -10.06
CA LEU A 19 -1.59 -18.55 -9.67
C LEU A 19 -1.90 -19.27 -8.35
N ALA A 20 -1.39 -20.49 -8.19
CA ALA A 20 -1.55 -21.28 -6.96
C ALA A 20 -1.05 -20.53 -5.71
N ALA A 21 0.08 -19.82 -5.80
CA ALA A 21 0.59 -19.01 -4.69
C ALA A 21 -0.27 -17.77 -4.42
N VAL A 22 -0.88 -17.18 -5.46
CA VAL A 22 -1.81 -16.05 -5.31
C VAL A 22 -3.12 -16.49 -4.65
N GLU A 23 -3.66 -17.64 -5.05
CA GLU A 23 -4.87 -18.22 -4.45
C GLU A 23 -4.63 -18.61 -2.99
N ARG A 24 -3.50 -19.24 -2.69
CA ARG A 24 -3.11 -19.58 -1.33
C ARG A 24 -2.96 -18.33 -0.47
N MET A 25 -2.30 -17.29 -0.99
CA MET A 25 -2.19 -15.99 -0.31
C MET A 25 -3.56 -15.36 -0.04
N ARG A 26 -4.53 -15.49 -0.97
CA ARG A 26 -5.90 -14.98 -0.79
C ARG A 26 -6.63 -15.69 0.35
N ALA A 27 -6.52 -17.02 0.43
CA ALA A 27 -7.10 -17.80 1.51
C ALA A 27 -6.50 -17.39 2.87
N LEU A 28 -5.17 -17.35 2.97
CA LEU A 28 -4.51 -16.95 4.22
C LEU A 28 -4.83 -15.52 4.65
N ALA A 29 -4.98 -14.59 3.69
CA ALA A 29 -5.38 -13.22 3.99
C ALA A 29 -6.85 -13.10 4.44
N ALA A 30 -7.72 -14.03 4.01
CA ALA A 30 -9.10 -14.13 4.49
C ALA A 30 -9.16 -14.73 5.90
N ASP A 31 -8.26 -15.65 6.23
CA ASP A 31 -8.05 -16.21 7.57
C ASP A 31 -7.29 -15.24 8.52
N GLU A 32 -7.30 -13.94 8.22
CA GLU A 32 -6.72 -12.86 9.02
C GLU A 32 -5.21 -12.96 9.29
N ARG A 33 -4.47 -13.76 8.51
CA ARG A 33 -3.03 -13.93 8.70
C ARG A 33 -2.25 -12.70 8.26
N HIS A 34 -1.17 -12.41 8.98
CA HIS A 34 -0.30 -11.28 8.68
C HIS A 34 0.60 -11.54 7.47
N ASP A 35 1.05 -10.47 6.80
CA ASP A 35 1.96 -10.57 5.65
C ASP A 35 3.26 -11.36 6.00
N GLU A 36 3.69 -11.32 7.27
CA GLU A 36 4.82 -12.10 7.83
C GLU A 36 4.49 -13.61 7.89
N GLU A 37 3.40 -13.98 8.57
CA GLU A 37 2.96 -15.37 8.69
C GLU A 37 2.64 -16.00 7.32
N ILE A 38 2.02 -15.22 6.43
CA ILE A 38 1.76 -15.66 5.05
C ILE A 38 3.06 -16.03 4.35
N ALA A 39 4.14 -15.25 4.53
CA ALA A 39 5.42 -15.55 3.91
C ALA A 39 5.99 -16.88 4.44
N ASP A 40 5.90 -17.11 5.75
CA ASP A 40 6.40 -18.33 6.38
C ASP A 40 5.62 -19.57 5.92
N ILE A 41 4.28 -19.48 5.87
CA ILE A 41 3.42 -20.58 5.40
C ILE A 41 3.71 -20.90 3.93
N LEU A 42 3.76 -19.89 3.05
CA LEU A 42 4.06 -20.12 1.63
C LEU A 42 5.44 -20.76 1.43
N ASN A 43 6.44 -20.35 2.22
CA ASN A 43 7.77 -20.94 2.17
C ASN A 43 7.79 -22.38 2.67
N ALA A 44 7.08 -22.68 3.76
CA ALA A 44 6.94 -24.01 4.35
C ALA A 44 6.22 -24.97 3.39
N GLU A 45 5.24 -24.47 2.65
CA GLU A 45 4.54 -25.20 1.58
C GLU A 45 5.38 -25.35 0.29
N GLY A 46 6.65 -24.92 0.30
CA GLY A 46 7.56 -25.02 -0.83
C GLY A 46 7.28 -24.03 -1.97
N MET A 47 6.30 -23.13 -1.82
CA MET A 47 5.95 -22.17 -2.86
C MET A 47 7.04 -21.12 -3.03
N ARG A 48 7.14 -20.57 -4.26
CA ARG A 48 8.10 -19.54 -4.63
C ARG A 48 7.41 -18.40 -5.36
N THR A 49 8.04 -17.23 -5.33
CA THR A 49 7.62 -16.08 -6.14
C THR A 49 7.81 -16.39 -7.62
N GLY A 50 7.25 -15.54 -8.52
CA GLY A 50 7.48 -15.67 -9.97
C GLY A 50 8.95 -15.56 -10.39
N ARG A 51 9.83 -15.07 -9.50
CA ARG A 51 11.29 -15.03 -9.71
C ARG A 51 12.02 -16.26 -9.16
N GLY A 52 11.29 -17.28 -8.68
CA GLY A 52 11.88 -18.44 -7.99
C GLY A 52 12.41 -18.14 -6.58
N LEU A 53 12.25 -16.91 -6.09
CA LEU A 53 12.74 -16.50 -4.77
C LEU A 53 11.80 -16.95 -3.64
N ARG A 54 12.35 -17.11 -2.44
CA ARG A 54 11.58 -17.28 -1.20
C ARG A 54 10.68 -16.06 -0.94
N TRP A 55 9.56 -16.32 -0.30
CA TRP A 55 8.65 -15.30 0.17
C TRP A 55 9.25 -14.55 1.36
N ASN A 56 9.05 -13.24 1.39
CA ASN A 56 9.27 -12.39 2.54
C ASN A 56 8.10 -11.40 2.65
N THR A 57 7.99 -10.71 3.78
CA THR A 57 6.90 -9.77 4.07
C THR A 57 6.71 -8.73 2.96
N TRP A 58 7.81 -8.24 2.37
CA TRP A 58 7.77 -7.27 1.28
C TRP A 58 7.16 -7.88 0.01
N ALA A 59 7.60 -9.08 -0.38
CA ALA A 59 7.11 -9.79 -1.57
C ALA A 59 5.63 -10.14 -1.46
N VAL A 60 5.18 -10.57 -0.27
CA VAL A 60 3.77 -10.79 0.04
C VAL A 60 3.00 -9.49 -0.11
N ARG A 61 3.41 -8.42 0.60
CA ARG A 61 2.75 -7.11 0.56
C ARG A 61 2.60 -6.56 -0.86
N TRP A 62 3.63 -6.68 -1.69
CA TRP A 62 3.58 -6.20 -3.08
C TRP A 62 2.70 -7.04 -3.97
N THR A 63 2.81 -8.38 -3.87
CA THR A 63 1.93 -9.29 -4.60
C THR A 63 0.48 -9.02 -4.22
N ARG A 64 0.19 -8.94 -2.92
CA ARG A 64 -1.12 -8.63 -2.37
C ARG A 64 -1.70 -7.33 -2.95
N LYS A 65 -0.91 -6.25 -3.00
CA LYS A 65 -1.33 -4.98 -3.63
C LYS A 65 -1.60 -5.13 -5.13
N ARG A 66 -0.72 -5.80 -5.87
CA ARG A 66 -0.84 -6.00 -7.32
C ARG A 66 -2.09 -6.80 -7.67
N GLU A 67 -2.35 -7.87 -6.93
CA GLU A 67 -3.50 -8.77 -7.10
C GLU A 67 -4.78 -8.28 -6.38
N ARG A 68 -4.74 -7.06 -5.83
CA ARG A 68 -5.85 -6.41 -5.10
C ARG A 68 -6.43 -7.25 -3.96
N ILE A 69 -5.59 -8.04 -3.29
CA ILE A 69 -5.98 -8.82 -2.13
C ILE A 69 -6.03 -7.87 -0.91
N CYS A 70 -7.17 -7.80 -0.23
CA CYS A 70 -7.29 -7.03 0.99
C CYS A 70 -6.58 -7.75 2.13
N ARG A 71 -5.92 -6.99 3.02
CA ARG A 71 -5.43 -7.53 4.28
C ARG A 71 -6.56 -7.41 5.29
N VAL A 72 -6.93 -8.53 5.90
CA VAL A 72 -7.72 -8.55 7.12
C VAL A 72 -6.70 -8.67 8.25
N ALA A 73 -6.69 -7.70 9.15
CA ALA A 73 -5.79 -7.69 10.31
C ALA A 73 -6.51 -6.95 11.44
N PRO A 74 -7.20 -7.69 12.33
CA PRO A 74 -7.99 -7.11 13.42
C PRO A 74 -7.16 -6.22 14.35
N ASP A 75 -5.91 -6.62 14.62
CA ASP A 75 -4.96 -5.94 15.50
C ASP A 75 -4.34 -4.67 14.88
N ARG A 76 -4.33 -4.57 13.54
CA ARG A 76 -3.82 -3.40 12.79
C ARG A 76 -4.90 -2.91 11.84
N PRO A 77 -6.00 -2.33 12.38
CA PRO A 77 -7.11 -1.87 11.57
C PRO A 77 -6.62 -0.83 10.56
N ARG A 78 -7.27 -0.82 9.41
CA ARG A 78 -6.98 0.19 8.40
C ARG A 78 -7.40 1.55 8.96
N ARG A 79 -6.43 2.42 9.22
CA ARG A 79 -6.70 3.80 9.64
C ARG A 79 -7.71 4.46 8.69
N GLU A 80 -8.68 5.14 9.28
CA GLU A 80 -9.78 5.78 8.57
C GLU A 80 -9.27 6.93 7.69
N LEU A 81 -10.05 7.33 6.68
CA LEU A 81 -9.72 8.54 5.93
C LEU A 81 -10.10 9.76 6.77
N LEU A 82 -9.32 10.85 6.68
CA LEU A 82 -9.73 12.12 7.29
C LEU A 82 -11.04 12.58 6.64
N PRO A 83 -11.94 13.22 7.39
CA PRO A 83 -13.13 13.83 6.81
C PRO A 83 -12.72 14.91 5.79
N ASP A 84 -13.55 15.11 4.76
CA ASP A 84 -13.34 16.16 3.77
C ASP A 84 -13.39 17.55 4.45
N ARG A 85 -14.36 17.74 5.34
CA ARG A 85 -14.59 18.96 6.11
C ARG A 85 -14.80 18.63 7.59
N TYR A 86 -14.16 19.39 8.46
CA TYR A 86 -14.35 19.31 9.91
C TYR A 86 -15.51 20.19 10.38
N PRO A 87 -16.11 19.92 11.56
CA PRO A 87 -17.19 20.74 12.12
C PRO A 87 -16.84 22.22 12.32
N ASP A 88 -15.56 22.52 12.57
CA ASP A 88 -15.03 23.88 12.69
C ASP A 88 -14.88 24.61 11.35
N GLY A 89 -15.30 23.99 10.24
CA GLY A 89 -15.26 24.57 8.91
C GLY A 89 -13.95 24.36 8.16
N ARG A 90 -12.91 23.80 8.79
CA ARG A 90 -11.63 23.51 8.13
C ARG A 90 -11.74 22.35 7.16
N TYR A 91 -10.82 22.31 6.20
CA TYR A 91 -10.72 21.24 5.22
C TYR A 91 -9.49 20.38 5.48
N SER A 92 -9.62 19.07 5.31
CA SER A 92 -8.44 18.24 5.07
C SER A 92 -7.86 18.58 3.70
N VAL A 93 -6.58 18.30 3.47
CA VAL A 93 -5.95 18.53 2.13
C VAL A 93 -6.72 17.79 1.03
N ALA A 94 -7.22 16.58 1.33
CA ALA A 94 -8.06 15.81 0.42
C ALA A 94 -9.42 16.47 0.18
N GLY A 95 -10.08 16.94 1.23
CA GLY A 95 -11.34 17.66 1.10
C GLY A 95 -11.22 18.99 0.38
N ALA A 96 -10.14 19.74 0.60
CA ALA A 96 -9.83 20.96 -0.15
C ALA A 96 -9.61 20.65 -1.64
N ALA A 97 -8.81 19.62 -1.95
CA ALA A 97 -8.58 19.19 -3.32
C ALA A 97 -9.90 18.84 -4.04
N LYS A 98 -10.76 18.09 -3.36
CA LYS A 98 -12.09 17.74 -3.86
C LYS A 98 -13.00 18.96 -4.04
N ARG A 99 -13.00 19.88 -3.07
CA ARG A 99 -13.81 21.11 -3.12
C ARG A 99 -13.42 22.02 -4.29
N PHE A 100 -12.13 22.17 -4.56
CA PHE A 100 -11.62 23.05 -5.60
C PHE A 100 -11.36 22.34 -6.95
N GLY A 101 -11.62 21.03 -7.04
CA GLY A 101 -11.39 20.26 -8.27
C GLY A 101 -9.92 20.15 -8.66
N VAL A 102 -9.00 20.31 -7.71
CA VAL A 102 -7.54 20.33 -7.95
C VAL A 102 -6.88 19.05 -7.48
N ARG A 103 -5.63 18.84 -7.92
CA ARG A 103 -4.81 17.75 -7.39
C ARG A 103 -4.37 18.06 -5.95
N LEU A 104 -4.23 17.01 -5.12
CA LEU A 104 -3.67 17.08 -3.76
C LEU A 104 -2.35 17.86 -3.69
N ASP A 105 -1.50 17.71 -4.72
CA ASP A 105 -0.20 18.37 -4.77
C ASP A 105 -0.31 19.89 -4.98
N MET A 106 -1.35 20.38 -5.66
CA MET A 106 -1.59 21.83 -5.78
C MET A 106 -1.99 22.44 -4.44
N VAL A 107 -2.85 21.77 -3.68
CA VAL A 107 -3.21 22.24 -2.33
C VAL A 107 -1.99 22.29 -1.42
N ARG A 108 -1.08 21.29 -1.52
CA ARG A 108 0.19 21.30 -0.80
C ARG A 108 1.08 22.46 -1.23
N ALA A 109 1.18 22.72 -2.53
CA ALA A 109 1.92 23.86 -3.05
C ALA A 109 1.36 25.19 -2.53
N TRP A 110 0.04 25.35 -2.41
CA TRP A 110 -0.54 26.57 -1.84
C TRP A 110 -0.18 26.75 -0.36
N ILE A 111 -0.08 25.65 0.41
CA ILE A 111 0.39 25.70 1.81
C ILE A 111 1.87 26.06 1.86
N GLU A 112 2.70 25.45 1.01
CA GLU A 112 4.14 25.71 0.93
C GLU A 112 4.46 27.15 0.51
N CYS A 113 3.67 27.71 -0.42
CA CYS A 113 3.78 29.10 -0.85
C CYS A 113 3.10 30.10 0.11
N GLY A 114 2.50 29.64 1.21
CA GLY A 114 1.82 30.49 2.20
C GLY A 114 0.50 31.12 1.74
N LEU A 115 -0.05 30.70 0.60
CA LEU A 115 -1.34 31.19 0.07
C LEU A 115 -2.53 30.76 0.93
N VAL A 116 -2.39 29.66 1.66
CA VAL A 116 -3.37 29.17 2.63
C VAL A 116 -2.67 28.72 3.91
N LYS A 117 -3.31 28.97 5.06
CA LYS A 117 -2.82 28.47 6.35
C LYS A 117 -3.05 26.97 6.46
N GLY A 118 -1.97 26.21 6.60
CA GLY A 118 -2.00 24.78 6.89
C GLY A 118 -1.60 24.51 8.33
N GLU A 119 -2.33 23.64 9.02
CA GLU A 119 -1.96 23.13 10.35
C GLU A 119 -1.76 21.61 10.26
N ARG A 120 -0.66 21.11 10.84
CA ARG A 120 -0.40 19.68 10.93
C ARG A 120 -0.84 19.17 12.30
N LYS A 121 -1.89 18.36 12.33
CA LYS A 121 -2.35 17.65 13.52
C LYS A 121 -2.11 16.14 13.38
N ASP A 122 -1.73 15.49 14.46
CA ASP A 122 -1.65 14.04 14.50
C ASP A 122 -3.04 13.46 14.74
N PHE A 123 -3.61 12.90 13.69
CA PHE A 123 -4.88 12.21 13.75
C PHE A 123 -4.57 10.71 13.76
N GLN A 124 -4.22 10.19 14.93
CA GLN A 124 -3.71 8.82 15.13
C GLN A 124 -4.60 7.74 14.47
N ALA A 125 -5.92 7.97 14.48
CA ALA A 125 -6.94 7.10 13.88
C ALA A 125 -6.96 7.12 12.34
N HIS A 126 -6.30 8.09 11.67
CA HIS A 126 -6.47 8.34 10.24
C HIS A 126 -5.20 8.10 9.40
N ARG A 127 -5.39 7.64 8.15
CA ARG A 127 -4.29 7.33 7.22
C ARG A 127 -3.80 8.61 6.53
N ARG A 128 -2.47 8.79 6.53
CA ARG A 128 -1.61 9.85 5.92
C ARG A 128 -0.90 10.74 6.94
N VAL A 129 -0.16 10.12 7.87
CA VAL A 129 0.98 10.77 8.52
C VAL A 129 2.22 10.47 7.69
N TRP A 130 2.76 11.47 7.00
CA TRP A 130 4.07 11.37 6.35
C TRP A 130 5.16 11.44 7.44
N PRO A 131 6.07 10.48 7.58
CA PRO A 131 7.20 10.66 8.49
C PRO A 131 8.10 11.79 7.97
N PRO A 132 8.73 12.62 8.83
CA PRO A 132 9.56 13.71 8.35
C PRO A 132 10.63 13.16 7.40
N ARG A 133 10.74 13.74 6.19
CA ARG A 133 11.98 13.66 5.42
C ARG A 133 13.01 14.38 6.28
N GLY A 134 14.06 13.67 6.67
CA GLY A 134 14.99 14.09 7.72
C GLY A 134 15.49 15.52 7.55
N CYS A 135 15.39 16.30 8.62
CA CYS A 135 16.45 17.23 8.96
C CYS A 135 17.54 16.38 9.64
N SER A 136 18.58 16.07 8.87
CA SER A 136 19.88 15.73 9.42
C SER A 136 20.40 16.93 10.21
N ALA A 137 20.30 16.88 11.53
CA ALA A 137 21.08 17.72 12.43
C ALA A 137 21.94 16.77 13.27
N TRP A 138 23.03 16.33 12.65
CA TRP A 138 24.23 15.96 13.37
C TRP A 138 24.66 17.19 14.19
N TRP A 139 24.72 17.05 15.51
CA TRP A 139 25.32 18.06 16.39
C TRP A 139 26.83 17.83 16.44
N PRO A 140 27.64 18.87 16.15
CA PRO A 140 28.88 19.04 16.90
C PRO A 140 29.06 20.50 17.35
N ARG A 141 29.00 20.75 18.66
CA ARG A 141 30.16 21.06 19.53
C ARG A 141 29.69 21.31 20.94
#